data_AF-A0A6A1TLE5-F1
#
_entry.id   AF-A0A6A1TLE5-F1
#
_cell.length_a   1.000
_cell.length_b   1.000
_cell.length_c   1.000
_cell.angle_alpha   90.00
_cell.angle_beta   90.00
_cell.angle_gamma   90.00
#
_symmetry.space_group_name_H-M   'P 1'
#
loop_
_entity.id
_entity.type
_entity.pdbx_description
1 polymer ?
#
loop_
_entity_poly.entity_id
_entity_poly.type
_entity_poly.pdbx_seq_one_letter_code
_entity_poly.pdbx_strand_id
1 'polypeptide(L)'
;MVEIPSNFVGNFKVGDNLVYNAAILRALCNHNGDGGLNKLVVVQVGAILEAALGQIIYRAQNFNREGVPDIAEVDRQEIEGKKIDKLNIIIDVMRKYGLLDELGGGIYDELHTLRKFRNKVHIQDDNQDVPRDEAVAFTPARCTWSLELCAAVLGFLSHKFPRPADVAKYVEPLRIPDP
;
A
#
# COMPACT_ATOMS: atom_id res chain seq x y z
N MET A 1 12.14 11.02 8.88
CA MET A 1 12.01 9.80 8.08
C MET A 1 11.40 8.77 8.98
N VAL A 2 10.43 7.99 8.49
CA VAL A 2 9.87 6.86 9.23
C VAL A 2 10.50 5.57 8.73
N GLU A 3 11.06 4.79 9.64
CA GLU A 3 11.57 3.45 9.35
C GLU A 3 10.53 2.41 9.80
N ILE A 4 10.09 1.57 8.86
CA ILE A 4 9.04 0.56 9.07
C ILE A 4 9.61 -0.82 8.77
N PRO A 5 9.64 -1.75 9.74
CA PRO A 5 10.11 -3.10 9.48
C PRO A 5 9.31 -3.81 8.38
N SER A 6 10.00 -4.39 7.40
CA SER A 6 9.40 -5.19 6.31
C SER A 6 9.00 -6.61 6.74
N ASN A 7 8.77 -6.81 8.04
CA ASN A 7 8.50 -8.09 8.68
C ASN A 7 7.18 -8.74 8.21
N PHE A 8 6.29 -8.02 7.53
CA PHE A 8 5.02 -8.52 7.02
C PHE A 8 5.12 -9.08 5.58
N VAL A 9 6.25 -8.89 4.89
CA VAL A 9 6.42 -9.24 3.48
C VAL A 9 6.65 -10.74 3.29
N GLY A 10 5.81 -11.38 2.48
CA GLY A 10 5.89 -12.83 2.19
C GLY A 10 6.82 -13.20 1.04
N ASN A 11 6.95 -12.34 0.02
CA ASN A 11 7.82 -12.56 -1.14
C ASN A 11 9.04 -11.63 -1.06
N PHE A 12 10.23 -12.20 -0.87
CA PHE A 12 11.47 -11.42 -0.72
C PHE A 12 11.74 -10.49 -1.90
N LYS A 13 11.47 -10.91 -3.14
CA LYS A 13 11.70 -10.05 -4.30
C LYS A 13 10.75 -8.86 -4.34
N VAL A 14 9.50 -9.05 -3.89
CA VAL A 14 8.57 -7.93 -3.71
C VAL A 14 9.05 -7.01 -2.57
N GLY A 15 9.63 -7.58 -1.52
CA GLY A 15 10.30 -6.84 -0.45
C GLY A 15 11.41 -5.93 -0.96
N ASP A 16 12.35 -6.45 -1.75
CA ASP A 16 13.42 -5.66 -2.37
C ASP A 16 12.85 -4.53 -3.23
N ASN A 17 11.80 -4.84 -4.00
CA ASN A 17 11.14 -3.84 -4.83
C ASN A 17 10.45 -2.76 -3.99
N LEU A 18 9.82 -3.11 -2.86
CA LEU A 18 9.24 -2.15 -1.91
C LEU A 18 10.33 -1.23 -1.33
N VAL A 19 11.48 -1.78 -0.93
CA VAL A 19 12.62 -0.99 -0.42
C VAL A 19 13.12 0.00 -1.48
N TYR A 20 13.33 -0.47 -2.71
CA TYR A 20 13.74 0.39 -3.82
C TYR A 20 12.73 1.50 -4.11
N ASN A 21 11.44 1.16 -4.14
CA ASN A 21 10.37 2.14 -4.40
C ASN A 21 10.20 3.13 -3.23
N ALA A 22 10.42 2.72 -1.98
CA ALA A 22 10.46 3.64 -0.85
C ALA A 22 11.63 4.62 -0.96
N ALA A 23 12.79 4.18 -1.46
CA ALA A 23 13.93 5.06 -1.74
C ALA A 23 13.62 6.06 -2.88
N ILE A 24 12.92 5.63 -3.93
CA ILE A 24 12.42 6.54 -4.99
C ILE A 24 11.43 7.54 -4.40
N LEU A 25 10.46 7.11 -3.61
CA LEU A 25 9.49 7.99 -2.97
C LEU A 25 10.19 9.09 -2.16
N ARG A 26 11.25 8.73 -1.42
CA ARG A 26 12.08 9.70 -0.72
C ARG A 26 12.79 10.67 -1.66
N ALA A 27 13.39 10.18 -2.73
CA ALA A 27 14.03 11.05 -3.71
C ALA A 27 13.02 12.02 -4.33
N LEU A 28 11.81 11.55 -4.67
CA LEU A 28 10.72 12.39 -5.16
C LEU A 28 10.40 13.50 -4.16
N CYS A 29 10.13 13.17 -2.89
CA CYS A 29 9.81 14.18 -1.87
C CYS A 29 10.96 15.19 -1.66
N ASN A 30 12.21 14.72 -1.61
CA ASN A 30 13.38 15.59 -1.43
C ASN A 30 13.57 16.59 -2.59
N HIS A 31 13.09 16.25 -3.79
CA HIS A 31 13.20 17.08 -4.99
C HIS A 31 11.86 17.75 -5.38
N ASN A 32 10.80 17.59 -4.58
CA ASN A 32 9.46 18.09 -4.88
C ASN A 32 9.27 19.58 -4.51
N GLY A 33 10.32 20.41 -4.60
CA GLY A 33 10.42 21.75 -4.02
C GLY A 33 9.12 22.57 -4.01
N ASP A 34 8.60 22.95 -5.18
CA ASP A 34 7.38 23.75 -5.36
C ASP A 34 6.10 22.89 -5.56
N GLY A 35 6.20 21.58 -5.40
CA GLY A 35 5.10 20.64 -5.62
C GLY A 35 4.99 20.10 -7.06
N GLY A 36 5.92 20.43 -7.97
CA GLY A 36 5.89 19.94 -9.35
C GLY A 36 5.91 18.41 -9.52
N LEU A 37 6.32 17.67 -8.48
CA LEU A 37 6.37 16.19 -8.44
C LEU A 37 5.23 15.58 -7.61
N ASN A 38 4.25 16.36 -7.13
CA ASN A 38 3.12 15.85 -6.31
C ASN A 38 2.43 14.65 -6.96
N LYS A 39 2.22 14.69 -8.29
CA LYS A 39 1.63 13.57 -9.03
C LYS A 39 2.45 12.29 -8.87
N LEU A 40 3.77 12.39 -9.04
CA LEU A 40 4.66 11.24 -8.94
C LEU A 40 4.70 10.69 -7.53
N VAL A 41 4.67 11.56 -6.51
CA VAL A 41 4.59 11.14 -5.10
C VAL A 41 3.32 10.34 -4.85
N VAL A 42 2.15 10.86 -5.22
CA VAL A 42 0.85 10.19 -4.97
C VAL A 42 0.75 8.86 -5.73
N VAL A 43 1.21 8.81 -6.98
CA VAL A 43 1.24 7.57 -7.78
C VAL A 43 2.18 6.54 -7.15
N GLN A 44 3.37 6.97 -6.71
CA GLN A 44 4.36 6.11 -6.07
C GLN A 44 3.86 5.55 -4.74
N VAL A 45 3.18 6.36 -3.92
CA VAL A 45 2.49 5.92 -2.71
C VAL A 45 1.45 4.84 -3.03
N GLY A 46 0.61 5.06 -4.04
CA GLY A 46 -0.40 4.08 -4.46
C GLY A 46 0.21 2.73 -4.87
N ALA A 47 1.33 2.75 -5.59
CA ALA A 47 2.04 1.53 -5.99
C ALA A 47 2.67 0.79 -4.79
N ILE A 48 3.25 1.52 -3.83
CA ILE A 48 3.82 0.94 -2.61
C ILE A 48 2.72 0.27 -1.78
N LEU A 49 1.60 0.96 -1.55
CA LEU A 49 0.50 0.40 -0.76
C LEU A 49 -0.15 -0.79 -1.45
N GLU A 50 -0.28 -0.78 -2.77
CA GLU A 50 -0.77 -1.94 -3.52
C GLU A 50 0.11 -3.17 -3.33
N ALA A 51 1.43 -3.02 -3.48
CA ALA A 51 2.36 -4.12 -3.28
C ALA A 51 2.35 -4.61 -1.82
N ALA A 52 2.35 -3.69 -0.84
CA ALA A 52 2.36 -4.03 0.59
C ALA A 52 1.09 -4.76 1.03
N LEU A 53 -0.09 -4.24 0.67
CA LEU A 53 -1.37 -4.89 0.94
C LEU A 53 -1.46 -6.25 0.23
N GLY A 54 -0.98 -6.32 -1.02
CA GLY A 54 -0.88 -7.57 -1.77
C GLY A 54 -0.03 -8.63 -1.08
N GLN A 55 0.97 -8.26 -0.27
CA GLN A 55 1.77 -9.24 0.49
C GLN A 55 0.98 -9.95 1.57
N ILE A 56 -0.01 -9.30 2.18
CA ILE A 56 -0.89 -9.95 3.16
C ILE A 56 -1.73 -11.02 2.47
N ILE A 57 -2.30 -10.67 1.31
CA ILE A 57 -3.09 -11.62 0.53
C ILE A 57 -2.22 -12.76 -0.01
N TYR A 58 -1.05 -12.45 -0.56
CA TYR A 58 -0.08 -13.44 -1.02
C TYR A 58 0.26 -14.44 0.09
N ARG A 59 0.44 -13.96 1.32
CA ARG A 59 0.69 -14.83 2.48
C ARG A 59 -0.50 -15.70 2.83
N ALA A 60 -1.71 -15.15 2.78
CA ALA A 60 -2.94 -15.91 2.98
C ALA A 60 -3.11 -17.05 1.95
N GLN A 61 -2.67 -16.82 0.70
CA GLN A 61 -2.75 -17.80 -0.39
C GLN A 61 -1.64 -18.86 -0.35
N ASN A 62 -0.41 -18.51 0.06
CA ASN A 62 0.76 -19.36 -0.16
C ASN A 62 1.38 -19.95 1.12
N PHE A 63 1.04 -19.43 2.31
CA PHE A 63 1.72 -19.80 3.55
C PHE A 63 0.74 -20.20 4.67
N ASN A 64 0.15 -21.37 4.52
CA ASN A 64 -0.77 -21.99 5.50
C ASN A 64 -0.11 -22.21 6.88
N ARG A 65 1.24 -22.26 6.94
CA ARG A 65 2.02 -22.36 8.20
C ARG A 65 2.29 -21.02 8.89
N GLU A 66 2.48 -19.93 8.14
CA GLU A 66 2.75 -18.61 8.72
C GLU A 66 1.46 -17.92 9.16
N GLY A 67 0.37 -18.18 8.44
CA GLY A 67 -0.93 -17.61 8.74
C GLY A 67 -1.06 -16.12 8.39
N VAL A 68 -2.30 -15.70 8.15
CA VAL A 68 -2.77 -14.33 8.31
C VAL A 68 -3.86 -14.38 9.39
N PRO A 69 -3.70 -13.65 10.52
CA PRO A 69 -4.73 -13.50 11.54
C PRO A 69 -6.08 -13.14 10.90
N ASP A 70 -7.17 -13.63 11.49
CA ASP A 70 -8.54 -13.25 11.14
C ASP A 70 -9.06 -13.68 9.74
N ILE A 71 -8.31 -14.50 8.98
CA ILE A 71 -8.80 -15.16 7.76
C ILE A 71 -8.99 -16.66 8.02
N ALA A 72 -10.24 -17.12 8.03
CA ALA A 72 -10.61 -18.53 8.17
C ALA A 72 -10.08 -19.39 7.01
N GLU A 73 -9.82 -20.67 7.25
CA GLU A 73 -9.25 -21.57 6.24
C GLU A 73 -10.14 -21.71 4.99
N VAL A 74 -11.47 -21.74 5.17
CA VAL A 74 -12.44 -21.81 4.07
C VAL A 74 -12.38 -20.56 3.19
N ASP A 75 -12.17 -19.40 3.81
CA ASP A 75 -12.02 -18.12 3.14
C ASP A 75 -10.69 -18.00 2.41
N ARG A 76 -9.60 -18.55 2.97
CA ARG A 76 -8.30 -18.62 2.28
C ARG A 76 -8.38 -19.40 0.98
N GLN A 77 -9.07 -20.53 0.98
CA GLN A 77 -9.28 -21.34 -0.23
C GLN A 77 -10.06 -20.58 -1.31
N GLU A 78 -10.98 -19.70 -0.93
CA GLU A 78 -11.70 -18.83 -1.87
C GLU A 78 -10.79 -17.74 -2.49
N ILE A 79 -9.81 -17.25 -1.72
CA ILE A 79 -8.82 -16.26 -2.16
C ILE A 79 -7.74 -16.92 -3.02
N GLU A 80 -7.33 -18.14 -2.72
CA GLU A 80 -6.27 -18.91 -3.40
C GLU A 80 -6.52 -19.08 -4.91
N GLY A 81 -7.79 -19.25 -5.32
CA GLY A 81 -8.18 -19.39 -6.73
C GLY A 81 -8.32 -18.08 -7.52
N LYS A 82 -8.20 -16.91 -6.88
CA LYS A 82 -8.45 -15.61 -7.52
C LYS A 82 -7.15 -14.95 -7.96
N LYS A 83 -7.13 -14.52 -9.22
CA LYS A 83 -6.05 -13.68 -9.77
C LYS A 83 -6.24 -12.24 -9.27
N ILE A 84 -5.45 -11.84 -8.28
CA ILE A 84 -5.56 -10.53 -7.62
C ILE A 84 -4.51 -9.59 -8.22
N ASP A 85 -4.86 -8.99 -9.37
CA ASP A 85 -3.94 -8.16 -10.16
C ASP A 85 -4.24 -6.65 -10.05
N LYS A 86 -5.21 -6.24 -9.23
CA LYS A 86 -5.67 -4.84 -9.17
C LYS A 86 -5.86 -4.39 -7.72
N LEU A 87 -5.31 -3.24 -7.36
CA LEU A 87 -5.52 -2.57 -6.07
C LEU A 87 -7.00 -2.55 -5.61
N ASN A 88 -7.98 -2.45 -6.52
CA ASN A 88 -9.40 -2.55 -6.16
C ASN A 88 -9.73 -3.88 -5.46
N ILE A 89 -9.33 -5.00 -6.06
CA ILE A 89 -9.62 -6.34 -5.56
C ILE A 89 -8.91 -6.55 -4.22
N ILE A 90 -7.68 -6.03 -4.08
CA ILE A 90 -6.94 -6.06 -2.82
C ILE A 90 -7.72 -5.35 -1.72
N ILE A 91 -8.20 -4.13 -1.97
CA ILE A 91 -8.99 -3.35 -1.01
C ILE A 91 -10.30 -4.08 -0.66
N ASP A 92 -10.99 -4.64 -1.66
CA ASP A 92 -12.24 -5.37 -1.46
C ASP A 92 -12.05 -6.61 -0.57
N VAL A 93 -10.96 -7.36 -0.77
CA VAL A 93 -10.60 -8.51 0.08
C VAL A 93 -10.27 -8.06 1.50
N MET A 94 -9.46 -7.02 1.64
CA MET A 94 -9.12 -6.46 2.96
C MET A 94 -10.38 -6.05 3.72
N ARG A 95 -11.33 -5.41 3.03
CA ARG A 95 -12.62 -4.98 3.58
C ARG A 95 -13.50 -6.17 3.96
N LYS A 96 -13.60 -7.20 3.10
CA LYS A 96 -14.41 -8.40 3.36
C LYS A 96 -14.02 -9.07 4.68
N TYR A 97 -12.72 -9.06 5.01
CA TYR A 97 -12.17 -9.70 6.21
C TYR A 97 -11.85 -8.74 7.35
N GLY A 98 -12.21 -7.45 7.24
CA GLY A 98 -11.98 -6.46 8.29
C GLY A 98 -10.50 -6.26 8.64
N LEU A 99 -9.58 -6.53 7.71
CA LEU A 99 -8.14 -6.63 8.00
C LEU A 99 -7.50 -5.29 8.38
N LEU A 100 -8.18 -4.17 8.10
CA LEU A 100 -7.71 -2.82 8.40
C LEU A 100 -8.66 -2.07 9.35
N ASP A 101 -9.67 -2.72 9.94
CA ASP A 101 -10.73 -2.03 10.69
C ASP A 101 -10.21 -1.24 11.90
N GLU A 102 -9.09 -1.66 12.47
CA GLU A 102 -8.39 -0.97 13.57
C GLU A 102 -7.79 0.39 13.15
N LEU A 103 -7.61 0.64 11.85
CA LEU A 103 -7.25 1.96 11.32
C LEU A 103 -8.44 2.93 11.23
N GLY A 104 -9.66 2.45 11.50
CA GLY A 104 -10.89 3.23 11.49
C GLY A 104 -11.76 3.01 10.25
N GLY A 105 -13.06 3.27 10.39
CA GLY A 105 -14.07 2.93 9.37
C GLY A 105 -13.90 3.59 7.98
N GLY A 106 -13.11 4.67 7.88
CA GLY A 106 -12.83 5.37 6.62
C GLY A 106 -11.69 4.78 5.79
N ILE A 107 -10.87 3.90 6.34
CA ILE A 107 -9.58 3.51 5.72
C ILE A 107 -9.73 2.93 4.31
N TYR A 108 -10.75 2.11 4.09
CA TYR A 108 -10.97 1.50 2.79
C TYR A 108 -11.42 2.52 1.74
N ASP A 109 -12.18 3.54 2.14
CA ASP A 109 -12.61 4.62 1.26
C ASP A 109 -11.44 5.54 0.91
N GLU A 110 -10.52 5.76 1.87
CA GLU A 110 -9.26 6.46 1.61
C GLU A 110 -8.37 5.68 0.62
N LEU A 111 -8.25 4.36 0.78
CA LEU A 111 -7.50 3.51 -0.16
C LEU A 111 -8.15 3.49 -1.55
N HIS A 112 -9.49 3.44 -1.64
CA HIS A 112 -10.16 3.57 -2.93
C HIS A 112 -9.98 4.96 -3.53
N THR A 113 -9.97 6.01 -2.72
CA THR A 113 -9.65 7.37 -3.18
C THR A 113 -8.23 7.42 -3.74
N LEU A 114 -7.24 6.91 -3.01
CA LEU A 114 -5.85 6.83 -3.47
C LEU A 114 -5.73 6.05 -4.78
N ARG A 115 -6.44 4.92 -4.91
CA ARG A 115 -6.49 4.14 -6.14
C ARG A 115 -6.93 4.98 -7.34
N LYS A 116 -7.96 5.82 -7.18
CA LYS A 116 -8.45 6.69 -8.26
C LYS A 116 -7.40 7.74 -8.64
N PHE A 117 -6.72 8.35 -7.67
CA PHE A 117 -5.59 9.24 -7.94
C PHE A 117 -4.42 8.53 -8.63
N ARG A 118 -4.05 7.33 -8.17
CA ARG A 118 -3.00 6.52 -8.79
C ARG A 118 -3.31 6.20 -10.25
N ASN A 119 -4.57 5.89 -10.56
CA ASN A 119 -5.00 5.53 -11.91
C ASN A 119 -4.89 6.68 -12.93
N LYS A 120 -4.86 7.95 -12.49
CA LYS A 120 -4.53 9.11 -13.33
C LYS A 120 -3.08 9.11 -13.85
N VAL A 121 -2.27 8.10 -13.50
CA VAL A 121 -1.06 7.77 -14.30
C VAL A 121 -1.44 7.49 -15.77
N HIS A 122 -2.62 6.93 -16.00
CA HIS A 122 -3.27 6.90 -17.29
C HIS A 122 -3.98 8.25 -17.51
N ILE A 123 -3.32 9.16 -18.22
CA ILE A 123 -3.74 10.57 -18.39
C ILE A 123 -5.17 10.71 -18.97
N GLN A 124 -5.67 9.68 -19.66
CA GLN A 124 -7.03 9.63 -20.23
C GLN A 124 -8.11 9.16 -19.24
N ASP A 125 -7.76 8.83 -17.98
CA ASP A 125 -8.73 8.38 -16.98
C ASP A 125 -9.65 9.55 -16.55
N ASP A 126 -10.92 9.46 -16.95
CA ASP A 126 -11.97 10.45 -16.68
C ASP A 126 -12.81 10.09 -15.44
N ASN A 127 -12.18 9.49 -14.43
CA ASN A 127 -12.82 9.22 -13.15
C ASN A 127 -13.46 10.50 -12.57
N GLN A 128 -14.78 10.45 -12.32
CA GLN A 128 -15.56 11.62 -11.88
C GLN A 128 -15.23 12.08 -10.46
N ASP A 129 -14.66 11.19 -9.63
CA ASP A 129 -14.33 11.49 -8.24
C ASP A 129 -12.94 12.13 -8.08
N VAL A 130 -12.20 12.29 -9.17
CA VAL A 130 -10.90 12.96 -9.19
C VAL A 130 -10.95 14.08 -10.22
N PRO A 131 -10.49 15.31 -9.90
CA PRO A 131 -10.49 16.40 -10.86
C PRO A 131 -9.88 15.99 -12.21
N ARG A 132 -10.54 16.39 -13.30
CA ARG A 132 -10.04 16.15 -14.66
C ARG A 132 -8.72 16.89 -14.89
N ASP A 133 -8.65 18.14 -14.41
CA ASP A 133 -7.42 18.91 -14.41
C ASP A 133 -6.45 18.38 -13.35
N GLU A 134 -5.34 17.81 -13.80
CA GLU A 134 -4.32 17.23 -12.94
C GLU A 134 -3.61 18.26 -12.05
N ALA A 135 -3.54 19.53 -12.47
CA ALA A 135 -2.99 20.60 -11.64
C ALA A 135 -3.85 20.86 -10.38
N VAL A 136 -5.15 20.58 -10.48
CA VAL A 136 -6.10 20.65 -9.36
C VAL A 136 -6.15 19.32 -8.59
N ALA A 137 -5.88 18.19 -9.25
CA ALA A 137 -5.88 16.88 -8.61
C ALA A 137 -4.68 16.70 -7.66
N PHE A 138 -3.47 17.10 -8.08
CA PHE A 138 -2.22 16.80 -7.39
C PHE A 138 -1.66 18.00 -6.64
N THR A 139 -2.37 18.41 -5.60
CA THR A 139 -1.99 19.53 -4.72
C THR A 139 -0.98 19.09 -3.64
N PRO A 140 -0.29 20.05 -2.98
CA PRO A 140 0.56 19.74 -1.83
C PRO A 140 -0.20 19.03 -0.71
N ALA A 141 -1.44 19.44 -0.43
CA ALA A 141 -2.29 18.78 0.56
C ALA A 141 -2.59 17.32 0.18
N ARG A 142 -2.78 17.01 -1.12
CA ARG A 142 -2.97 15.64 -1.60
C ARG A 142 -1.70 14.80 -1.43
N CYS A 143 -0.55 15.41 -1.64
CA CYS A 143 0.76 14.80 -1.42
C CYS A 143 0.93 14.42 0.06
N THR A 144 0.77 15.36 0.98
CA THR A 144 0.84 15.13 2.44
C THR A 144 -0.13 14.03 2.89
N TRP A 145 -1.42 14.15 2.53
CA TRP A 145 -2.42 13.12 2.86
C TRP A 145 -2.00 11.72 2.39
N SER A 146 -1.46 11.60 1.18
CA SER A 146 -1.03 10.29 0.66
C SER A 146 0.14 9.72 1.45
N LEU A 147 1.09 10.56 1.89
CA LEU A 147 2.22 10.13 2.71
C LEU A 147 1.77 9.71 4.11
N GLU A 148 0.85 10.44 4.73
CA GLU A 148 0.23 10.09 6.02
C GLU A 148 -0.46 8.73 5.93
N LEU A 149 -1.29 8.53 4.91
CA LEU A 149 -1.96 7.25 4.64
C LEU A 149 -0.95 6.13 4.42
N CYS A 150 0.14 6.41 3.70
CA CYS A 150 1.21 5.43 3.47
C CYS A 150 1.86 4.98 4.78
N ALA A 151 2.26 5.94 5.62
CA ALA A 151 2.87 5.67 6.91
C ALA A 151 1.95 4.90 7.85
N ALA A 152 0.67 5.32 7.93
CA ALA A 152 -0.33 4.67 8.77
C ALA A 152 -0.55 3.20 8.36
N VAL A 153 -0.77 2.94 7.06
CA VAL A 153 -1.02 1.58 6.57
C VAL A 153 0.22 0.71 6.72
N LEU A 154 1.40 1.15 6.29
CA LEU A 154 2.62 0.35 6.41
C LEU A 154 2.98 0.06 7.87
N GLY A 155 2.84 1.05 8.76
CA GLY A 155 3.07 0.87 10.19
C GLY A 155 2.11 -0.15 10.79
N PHE A 156 0.83 -0.06 10.43
CA PHE A 156 -0.18 -1.03 10.83
C PHE A 156 0.12 -2.45 10.33
N LEU A 157 0.46 -2.61 9.04
CA LEU A 157 0.80 -3.92 8.48
C LEU A 157 1.99 -4.56 9.20
N SER A 158 3.03 -3.76 9.48
CA SER A 158 4.22 -4.20 10.19
C SER A 158 3.94 -4.62 11.64
N HIS A 159 3.02 -3.93 12.31
CA HIS A 159 2.65 -4.21 13.69
C HIS A 159 1.65 -5.38 13.83
N LYS A 160 0.60 -5.38 13.01
CA LYS A 160 -0.51 -6.33 13.08
C LYS A 160 -0.19 -7.67 12.43
N PHE A 161 0.59 -7.65 11.34
CA PHE A 161 0.86 -8.83 10.53
C PHE A 161 2.36 -9.18 10.44
N PRO A 162 3.14 -9.18 11.53
CA PRO A 162 4.52 -9.61 11.46
C PRO A 162 4.60 -11.09 11.10
N ARG A 163 5.60 -11.47 10.31
CA ARG A 163 5.97 -12.88 10.12
C ARG A 163 6.74 -13.38 11.34
N PRO A 164 6.81 -14.71 11.56
CA PRO A 164 7.66 -15.29 12.58
C PRO A 164 9.12 -14.81 12.50
N ALA A 165 9.76 -14.60 13.66
CA ALA A 165 11.04 -13.91 13.79
C ALA A 165 12.22 -14.62 13.09
N ASP A 166 12.10 -15.92 12.82
CA ASP A 166 13.06 -16.75 12.09
C ASP A 166 13.04 -16.48 10.57
N VAL A 167 11.92 -16.02 10.02
CA VAL A 167 11.75 -15.71 8.59
C VAL A 167 11.60 -14.22 8.26
N ALA A 168 11.36 -13.37 9.25
CA ALA A 168 11.09 -11.94 9.06
C ALA A 168 12.34 -11.05 8.79
N LYS A 169 13.55 -11.61 8.75
CA LYS A 169 14.82 -10.85 8.81
C LYS A 169 15.49 -10.57 7.47
N TYR A 170 14.91 -11.01 6.36
CA TYR A 170 15.59 -11.05 5.06
C TYR A 170 15.31 -9.87 4.14
N VAL A 171 14.45 -8.92 4.55
CA VAL A 171 14.13 -7.71 3.78
C VAL A 171 14.49 -6.49 4.61
N GLU A 172 15.20 -5.53 4.02
CA GLU A 172 15.53 -4.27 4.69
C GLU A 172 14.27 -3.50 5.11
N PRO A 173 14.33 -2.67 6.17
CA PRO A 173 13.23 -1.79 6.55
C PRO A 173 12.85 -0.81 5.43
N LEU A 174 11.55 -0.52 5.32
CA LEU A 174 11.06 0.54 4.45
C LEU A 174 11.37 1.90 5.09
N ARG A 175 12.06 2.76 4.34
CA ARG A 175 12.40 4.12 4.77
C ARG A 175 11.61 5.13 3.97
N ILE A 176 10.43 5.47 4.46
CA ILE A 176 9.52 6.42 3.80
C ILE A 176 9.76 7.86 4.31
N PRO A 177 9.38 8.89 3.52
CA PRO A 177 9.38 10.28 3.99
C PRO A 177 8.57 10.45 5.27
N ASP A 178 8.92 11.46 6.09
CA ASP A 178 7.96 11.92 7.08
C ASP A 178 6.80 12.59 6.33
N PRO A 179 5.55 12.34 6.74
CA PRO A 179 4.40 13.03 6.19
C PRO A 179 4.44 14.55 6.41
#